data_AF-A0A0A0NL51-F1
#
_entry.id   AF-A0A0A0NL51-F1
#
_cell.length_a   1.000
_cell.length_b   1.000
_cell.length_c   1.000
_cell.angle_alpha   90.00
_cell.angle_beta   90.00
_cell.angle_gamma   90.00
#
_symmetry.space_group_name_H-M   'P 1'
#
loop_
_entity.id
_entity.type
_entity.pdbx_description
1 polymer ?
#
loop_
_entity_poly.entity_id
_entity_poly.type
_entity_poly.pdbx_seq_one_letter_code
_entity_poly.pdbx_strand_id
1 'polypeptide(L)'
;MLMAHPVVLQNLIEQYETLRTLHADSGGTEVRQRMDDLAYTLCVSTGTRDVDAALIAARHRLPGARVEDDSALTAGAGAPGA
;
A
#
# COMPACT_ATOMS: atom_id res chain seq x y z
N MET A 1 8.77 8.39 13.88
CA MET A 1 7.67 7.44 13.63
C MET A 1 7.38 7.49 12.15
N LEU A 2 7.54 6.37 11.45
CA LEU A 2 7.44 6.28 9.99
C LEU A 2 5.95 6.37 9.60
N MET A 3 5.44 7.58 9.39
CA MET A 3 4.15 7.74 8.72
C MET A 3 4.36 7.22 7.30
N ALA A 4 3.77 6.06 6.99
CA ALA A 4 3.79 5.54 5.63
C ALA A 4 3.19 6.61 4.72
N HIS A 5 3.97 7.06 3.73
CA HIS A 5 3.51 8.03 2.75
C HIS A 5 2.22 7.48 2.10
N PRO A 6 1.17 8.29 1.90
CA PRO A 6 -0.14 7.82 1.47
C PRO A 6 -0.08 6.99 0.18
N VAL A 7 0.84 7.32 -0.73
CA VAL A 7 1.11 6.55 -1.96
C VAL A 7 1.59 5.12 -1.67
N VAL A 8 2.49 4.96 -0.69
CA VAL A 8 3.00 3.64 -0.28
C VAL A 8 1.89 2.82 0.35
N LEU A 9 1.04 3.45 1.16
CA LEU A 9 -0.09 2.78 1.79
C LEU A 9 -1.13 2.30 0.76
N GLN A 10 -1.43 3.12 -0.27
CA GLN A 10 -2.30 2.71 -1.38
C GLN A 10 -1.73 1.50 -2.13
N ASN A 11 -0.43 1.54 -2.46
CA ASN A 11 0.21 0.45 -3.18
C ASN A 11 0.22 -0.86 -2.37
N LEU A 12 0.41 -0.79 -1.05
CA LEU A 12 0.33 -1.95 -0.16
C LEU A 12 -1.07 -2.59 -0.16
N ILE A 13 -2.13 -1.77 -0.17
CA ILE A 13 -3.53 -2.25 -0.26
C ILE A 13 -3.76 -2.97 -1.60
N GLU A 14 -3.36 -2.36 -2.71
CA GLU A 14 -3.54 -2.94 -4.05
C GLU A 14 -2.79 -4.27 -4.21
N GLN A 15 -1.54 -4.34 -3.74
CA GLN A 15 -0.75 -5.57 -3.76
C GLN A 15 -1.40 -6.67 -2.93
N TYR A 16 -1.91 -6.34 -1.74
CA TYR A 16 -2.59 -7.30 -0.88
C TYR A 16 -3.88 -7.84 -1.52
N GLU A 17 -4.72 -6.96 -2.08
CA GLU A 17 -5.98 -7.35 -2.75
C GLU A 17 -5.72 -8.19 -4.01
N THR A 18 -4.69 -7.84 -4.78
CA THR A 18 -4.26 -8.61 -5.96
C THR A 18 -3.80 -10.00 -5.56
N LEU A 19 -2.90 -10.11 -4.58
CA LEU A 19 -2.42 -11.40 -4.09
C LEU A 19 -3.53 -12.22 -3.44
N ARG A 20 -4.48 -11.60 -2.74
CA ARG A 20 -5.67 -12.27 -2.19
C ARG A 20 -6.52 -12.91 -3.29
N THR A 21 -6.68 -12.21 -4.41
CA THR A 21 -7.41 -12.72 -5.58
C THR A 21 -6.66 -13.87 -6.25
N LEU A 22 -5.34 -13.76 -6.41
CA LEU A 22 -4.48 -14.81 -6.97
C LEU A 22 -4.37 -16.04 -6.05
N HIS A 23 -4.33 -15.85 -4.73
CA HIS A 23 -4.29 -16.95 -3.76
C HIS A 23 -5.55 -17.80 -3.84
N ALA A 24 -6.71 -17.17 -4.00
CA ALA A 24 -7.98 -17.88 -4.13
C ALA A 24 -7.99 -18.85 -5.31
N ASP A 25 -7.20 -18.57 -6.35
CA ASP A 25 -7.11 -19.36 -7.57
C ASP A 25 -5.93 -20.37 -7.57
N SER A 26 -4.78 -19.99 -7.02
CA SER A 26 -3.51 -20.73 -7.20
C SER A 26 -2.65 -20.82 -5.92
N GLY A 27 -3.28 -20.90 -4.75
CA GLY A 27 -2.70 -20.79 -3.40
C GLY A 27 -1.39 -21.55 -3.10
N GLY A 28 -0.26 -20.98 -3.54
CA GLY A 28 1.09 -21.42 -3.18
C GLY A 28 1.57 -20.85 -1.84
N THR A 29 2.48 -21.56 -1.19
CA THR A 29 3.07 -21.19 0.11
C THR A 29 3.79 -19.84 0.06
N GLU A 30 4.43 -19.51 -1.08
CA GLU A 30 5.11 -18.24 -1.30
C GLU A 30 4.13 -17.05 -1.38
N VAL A 31 2.97 -17.25 -2.01
CA VAL A 31 1.90 -16.24 -2.06
C VAL A 31 1.34 -15.99 -0.66
N ARG A 32 1.16 -17.06 0.13
CA ARG A 32 0.72 -16.94 1.53
C ARG A 32 1.71 -16.13 2.37
N GLN A 33 2.99 -16.48 2.31
CA GLN A 33 4.07 -15.77 3.02
C GLN A 33 4.06 -14.28 2.68
N ARG A 34 3.95 -13.95 1.39
CA ARG A 34 3.94 -12.56 0.92
C ARG A 34 2.69 -11.79 1.36
N MET A 35 1.54 -12.47 1.44
CA MET A 35 0.33 -11.88 1.99
C MET A 35 0.47 -11.59 3.50
N ASP A 36 1.08 -12.50 4.26
CA ASP A 36 1.36 -12.30 5.69
C ASP A 36 2.31 -11.11 5.92
N ASP A 37 3.35 -10.96 5.09
CA ASP A 37 4.29 -9.84 5.18
C ASP A 37 3.61 -8.48 4.92
N LEU A 38 2.72 -8.44 3.91
CA LEU A 38 1.92 -7.25 3.60
C LEU A 38 0.91 -6.94 4.70
N ALA A 39 0.24 -7.96 5.23
CA ALA A 39 -0.69 -7.83 6.35
C ALA A 39 0.01 -7.29 7.60
N TYR A 40 1.18 -7.83 7.93
CA TYR A 40 2.00 -7.36 9.05
C TYR A 40 2.39 -5.88 8.88
N THR A 41 2.84 -5.50 7.68
CA THR A 41 3.21 -4.11 7.37
C THR A 41 2.02 -3.16 7.47
N LEU A 42 0.85 -3.56 6.97
CA LEU A 42 -0.39 -2.79 7.08
C LEU A 42 -0.81 -2.63 8.54
N CYS A 43 -0.79 -3.70 9.34
CA CYS A 43 -1.11 -3.66 10.77
C CYS A 43 -0.20 -2.68 11.52
N VAL A 44 1.12 -2.78 11.35
CA VAL A 44 2.09 -1.89 12.00
C VAL A 44 1.92 -0.44 11.55
N SER A 45 1.73 -0.20 10.24
CA SER A 45 1.59 1.15 9.68
C SER A 45 0.27 1.84 10.08
N THR A 46 -0.78 1.05 10.28
CA THR A 46 -2.10 1.54 10.70
C THR A 46 -2.30 1.53 12.20
N GLY A 47 -1.47 0.83 12.96
CA GLY A 47 -1.61 0.63 14.40
C GLY A 47 -2.74 -0.32 14.77
N THR A 48 -3.07 -1.27 13.90
CA THR A 48 -4.14 -2.25 14.09
C THR A 48 -3.57 -3.64 14.36
N ARG A 49 -4.43 -4.56 14.81
CA ARG A 49 -4.06 -5.95 15.16
C ARG A 49 -4.55 -6.99 14.14
N ASP A 50 -5.34 -6.55 13.17
CA ASP A 50 -6.03 -7.39 12.21
C ASP A 50 -5.95 -6.75 10.82
N VAL A 51 -5.77 -7.58 9.79
CA VAL A 51 -5.55 -7.09 8.42
C VAL A 51 -6.80 -6.44 7.82
N ASP A 52 -8.01 -6.93 8.13
CA ASP A 52 -9.25 -6.30 7.66
C ASP A 52 -9.42 -4.92 8.33
N ALA A 53 -9.14 -4.83 9.63
CA ALA A 53 -9.11 -3.56 10.35
C ALA A 53 -8.03 -2.61 9.79
N ALA A 54 -6.86 -3.15 9.43
CA ALA A 54 -5.78 -2.39 8.81
C ALA A 54 -6.20 -1.82 7.45
N LEU A 55 -6.84 -2.62 6.60
CA LEU A 55 -7.31 -2.19 5.28
C LEU A 55 -8.37 -1.08 5.39
N ILE A 56 -9.31 -1.19 6.33
CA ILE A 56 -10.32 -0.16 6.60
C ILE A 56 -9.64 1.13 7.07
N ALA A 57 -8.77 1.04 8.09
CA ALA A 57 -8.04 2.19 8.61
C ALA A 57 -7.16 2.85 7.54
N ALA A 58 -6.52 2.05 6.68
CA ALA A 58 -5.70 2.51 5.58
C ALA A 58 -6.53 3.23 4.51
N ARG A 59 -7.69 2.69 4.13
CA ARG A 59 -8.66 3.36 3.22
C ARG A 59 -9.19 4.67 3.78
N HIS A 60 -9.41 4.76 5.09
CA HIS A 60 -9.80 6.03 5.73
C HIS A 60 -8.68 7.08 5.74
N ARG A 61 -7.41 6.65 5.73
CA ARG A 61 -6.25 7.55 5.66
C ARG A 61 -5.92 8.01 4.24
N LEU A 62 -6.41 7.31 3.22
CA LEU A 62 -6.33 7.77 1.84
C LEU A 62 -7.40 8.85 1.64
N PRO A 63 -7.03 10.14 1.54
CA PRO A 63 -8.01 11.17 1.21
C PRO A 63 -8.57 10.82 -0.16
N GLY A 64 -9.89 10.64 -0.25
CA GLY A 64 -10.57 10.28 -1.48
C GLY A 64 -10.18 11.22 -2.61
N ALA A 65 -9.32 10.74 -3.52
CA ALA A 65 -8.98 11.36 -4.80
C ALA A 65 -8.80 12.89 -4.76
N ARG A 66 -8.03 13.42 -3.80
CA ARG A 66 -7.34 14.70 -4.00
C ARG A 66 -5.85 14.50 -3.86
N VAL A 67 -5.20 14.66 -5.00
CA VAL A 67 -3.76 14.72 -5.22
C VAL A 67 -3.23 15.94 -4.48
N GLU A 68 -3.00 15.81 -3.18
CA GLU A 68 -2.25 16.79 -2.39
C GLU A 68 -1.35 16.04 -1.42
N ASP A 69 -0.32 15.39 -1.96
CA ASP A 69 0.97 15.33 -1.26
C ASP A 69 2.08 15.64 -2.28
N ASP A 70 2.29 16.94 -2.40
CA ASP A 70 3.34 17.67 -3.11
C ASP A 70 4.69 17.40 -2.44
N SER A 71 5.23 16.19 -2.60
CA SER A 71 6.62 15.89 -2.22
C SER A 71 7.31 14.87 -3.14
N ALA A 72 6.76 14.65 -4.33
CA ALA A 72 7.54 14.13 -5.44
C ALA A 72 8.09 15.32 -6.25
N LEU A 73 9.41 15.54 -6.15
CA LEU A 73 10.27 16.29 -7.08
C LEU A 73 10.45 17.81 -6.83
N THR A 74 11.29 18.15 -5.87
CA THR A 74 12.41 19.07 -6.13
C THR A 74 13.69 18.25 -5.93
N ALA A 75 14.44 17.83 -6.95
CA ALA A 75 14.91 18.56 -8.11
C ALA A 75 14.88 17.72 -9.40
N GLY A 76 14.60 18.38 -10.53
CA GLY A 76 15.08 17.93 -11.83
C GLY A 76 14.07 17.89 -12.99
N ALA A 77 13.14 18.85 -13.11
CA ALA A 77 12.60 19.20 -14.42
C ALA A 77 13.75 19.77 -15.29
N GLY A 78 13.93 19.44 -16.57
CA GLY A 78 13.02 18.72 -17.47
C GLY A 78 13.68 18.16 -18.73
N ALA A 79 12.90 17.35 -19.43
CA ALA A 79 13.07 16.89 -20.82
C ALA A 79 12.81 18.05 -21.81
N PRO A 80 12.72 17.87 -23.16
CA PRO A 80 13.05 16.75 -24.05
C PRO A 80 13.94 17.19 -25.26
N GLY A 81 14.19 16.28 -26.20
CA GLY A 81 15.16 16.45 -27.30
C GLY A 81 14.78 17.35 -28.48
N ALA A 82 15.84 17.71 -29.20
CA ALA A 82 15.93 17.84 -30.66
C ALA A 82 17.37 17.49 -31.06
#